data_AF-A0A4Q7F5G9-F1
#
_entry.id   AF-A0A4Q7F5G9-F1
#
_cell.length_a   1.000
_cell.length_b   1.000
_cell.length_c   1.000
_cell.angle_alpha   90.00
_cell.angle_beta   90.00
_cell.angle_gamma   90.00
#
_symmetry.space_group_name_H-M   'P 1'
#
loop_
_entity.id
_entity.type
_entity.pdbx_description
1 polymer ?
#
loop_
_entity_poly.entity_id
_entity_poly.type
_entity_poly.pdbx_seq_one_letter_code
_entity_poly.pdbx_strand_id
1 'polypeptide(L)'
;MVYRRTHQVVKRLAARRSAILAAAREAAAEGGMAAVQIAPVAVRANVAAGTVYRYFPSKAELISELIAEVSRDELAAIRRA
;
A
#
# COMPACT_ATOMS: atom_id res chain seq x y z
N MET A 1 -3.12 -10.40 30.97
CA MET A 1 -1.88 -9.98 30.29
C MET A 1 -2.26 -8.95 29.22
N VAL A 2 -2.22 -7.67 29.56
CA VAL A 2 -2.62 -6.59 28.66
C VAL A 2 -1.44 -6.31 27.74
N TYR A 3 -1.50 -6.83 26.50
CA TYR A 3 -0.54 -6.42 25.48
C TYR A 3 -0.82 -4.95 25.16
N ARG A 4 -0.13 -4.05 25.86
CA ARG A 4 -0.03 -2.64 25.48
C ARG A 4 0.46 -2.67 24.03
N ARG A 5 -0.41 -2.38 23.06
CA ARG A 5 0.01 -2.09 21.69
C ARG A 5 0.91 -0.87 21.78
N THR A 6 2.19 -1.12 22.01
CA THR A 6 3.20 -0.07 22.13
C THR A 6 3.29 0.64 20.79
N HIS A 7 3.67 1.92 20.81
CA HIS A 7 3.83 2.73 19.59
C HIS A 7 4.63 2.01 18.48
N GLN A 8 5.52 1.09 18.86
CA GLN A 8 6.28 0.21 17.97
C GLN A 8 5.40 -0.70 17.08
N VAL A 9 4.32 -1.26 17.62
CA VAL A 9 3.39 -2.10 16.86
C VAL A 9 2.65 -1.26 15.82
N VAL A 10 2.19 -0.06 16.20
CA VAL A 10 1.51 0.87 15.29
C VAL A 10 2.44 1.33 14.17
N LYS A 11 3.70 1.70 14.50
CA LYS A 11 4.72 2.06 13.51
C LYS A 11 4.99 0.93 12.51
N ARG A 12 5.17 -0.30 12.98
CA ARG A 12 5.38 -1.48 12.11
C ARG A 12 4.18 -1.74 11.21
N LEU A 13 2.97 -1.58 11.75
CA LEU A 13 1.73 -1.77 11.01
C LEU A 13 1.61 -0.74 9.86
N ALA A 14 1.87 0.53 10.15
CA ALA A 14 1.86 1.62 9.17
C ALA A 14 2.95 1.43 8.10
N ALA A 15 4.17 1.05 8.51
CA ALA A 15 5.27 0.79 7.59
C ALA A 15 4.94 -0.32 6.58
N ARG A 16 4.28 -1.40 7.02
CA ARG A 16 3.83 -2.47 6.12
C ARG A 16 2.75 -2.01 5.14
N ARG A 17 1.77 -1.21 5.60
CA ARG A 17 0.74 -0.65 4.70
C ARG A 17 1.40 0.20 3.60
N SER A 18 2.36 1.04 3.98
CA SER A 18 3.10 1.90 3.05
C SER A 18 3.95 1.09 2.07
N ALA A 19 4.66 0.04 2.54
CA ALA A 19 5.44 -0.83 1.67
C ALA A 19 4.58 -1.54 0.60
N ILE A 20 3.38 -1.98 0.97
CA ILE A 20 2.43 -2.59 0.02
C ILE A 20 1.98 -1.59 -1.04
N LEU A 21 1.64 -0.35 -0.65
CA LEU A 21 1.25 0.70 -1.60
C LEU A 21 2.40 1.12 -2.52
N ALA A 22 3.62 1.24 -1.99
CA ALA A 22 4.80 1.53 -2.80
C ALA A 22 5.05 0.45 -3.86
N ALA A 23 4.99 -0.83 -3.47
CA ALA A 23 5.13 -1.94 -4.40
C ALA A 23 4.03 -1.99 -5.47
N ALA A 24 2.80 -1.62 -5.11
CA ALA A 24 1.68 -1.50 -6.05
C ALA A 24 1.86 -0.32 -7.02
N ARG A 25 2.36 0.81 -6.52
CA ARG A 25 2.70 1.99 -7.34
C ARG A 25 3.77 1.67 -8.37
N GLU A 26 4.83 0.97 -7.97
CA GLU A 26 5.88 0.51 -8.88
C GLU A 26 5.32 -0.40 -9.97
N ALA A 27 4.48 -1.38 -9.61
CA ALA A 27 3.82 -2.24 -10.58
C ALA A 27 2.95 -1.45 -11.57
N ALA A 28 2.21 -0.46 -11.08
CA ALA A 28 1.38 0.41 -11.91
C ALA A 28 2.21 1.32 -12.82
N ALA A 29 3.36 1.80 -12.37
CA ALA A 29 4.27 2.60 -13.19
C ALA A 29 4.91 1.76 -14.32
N GLU A 30 5.18 0.48 -14.07
CA GLU A 30 5.78 -0.44 -15.04
C GLU A 30 4.79 -0.90 -16.12
N GLY A 31 3.53 -1.17 -15.76
CA GLY A 31 2.59 -1.84 -16.66
C GLY A 31 1.12 -1.41 -16.53
N GLY A 32 0.87 -0.25 -15.93
CA GLY A 32 -0.47 0.26 -15.67
C GLY A 32 -1.22 -0.52 -14.57
N MET A 33 -2.47 -0.14 -14.32
CA MET A 33 -3.27 -0.72 -13.23
C MET A 33 -3.53 -2.22 -13.37
N ALA A 34 -3.51 -2.74 -14.61
CA ALA A 34 -3.65 -4.17 -14.87
C ALA A 34 -2.46 -4.99 -14.33
N ALA A 35 -1.26 -4.40 -14.26
CA ALA A 35 -0.06 -5.04 -13.73
C ALA A 35 -0.06 -5.15 -12.19
N VAL A 36 -0.95 -4.44 -11.49
CA VAL A 36 -1.10 -4.54 -10.03
C VAL A 36 -1.75 -5.89 -9.68
N GLN A 37 -0.94 -6.87 -9.30
CA GLN A 37 -1.40 -8.21 -8.90
C GLN A 37 -0.98 -8.49 -7.45
N ILE A 38 -1.88 -9.08 -6.66
CA ILE A 38 -1.68 -9.24 -5.20
C ILE A 38 -0.41 -10.04 -4.88
N ALA A 39 -0.19 -11.18 -5.55
CA ALA A 39 0.97 -12.03 -5.26
C ALA A 39 2.30 -11.33 -5.61
N PRO A 40 2.50 -10.77 -6.83
CA PRO A 40 3.69 -9.97 -7.14
C PRO A 40 3.90 -8.77 -6.20
N VAL A 41 2.83 -8.03 -5.87
CA VAL A 41 2.92 -6.90 -4.92
C VAL A 41 3.35 -7.38 -3.54
N ALA A 42 2.83 -8.50 -3.05
CA ALA A 42 3.21 -9.08 -1.77
C ALA A 42 4.70 -9.45 -1.75
N VAL A 43 5.20 -10.10 -2.81
CA VAL A 43 6.61 -10.46 -2.97
C VAL A 43 7.48 -9.21 -2.95
N ARG A 44 7.15 -8.19 -3.76
CA ARG A 44 7.90 -6.93 -3.83
C ARG A 44 7.89 -6.16 -2.51
N ALA A 45 6.78 -6.17 -1.79
CA ALA A 45 6.65 -5.57 -0.46
C ALA A 45 7.27 -6.41 0.67
N ASN A 46 7.85 -7.59 0.36
CA ASN A 46 8.41 -8.53 1.31
C ASN A 46 7.41 -8.95 2.42
N VAL A 47 6.19 -9.30 2.01
CA VAL A 47 5.12 -9.77 2.90
C VAL A 47 4.41 -10.99 2.31
N ALA A 48 3.73 -11.77 3.15
CA ALA A 48 2.85 -12.83 2.67
C ALA A 48 1.61 -12.25 1.98
N ALA A 49 1.06 -12.93 0.96
CA ALA A 49 -0.15 -12.48 0.26
C ALA A 49 -1.36 -12.27 1.20
N GLY A 50 -1.54 -13.14 2.20
CA GLY A 50 -2.57 -12.95 3.24
C GLY A 50 -2.37 -11.69 4.09
N THR A 51 -1.13 -11.21 4.21
CA THR A 51 -0.86 -9.91 4.85
C THR A 51 -1.41 -8.76 4.00
N VAL A 52 -1.32 -8.83 2.67
CA VAL A 52 -1.90 -7.80 1.79
C VAL A 52 -3.41 -7.70 2.01
N TYR A 53 -4.12 -8.83 2.02
CA TYR A 53 -5.56 -8.86 2.28
C TYR A 53 -5.97 -8.33 3.66
N ARG A 54 -5.08 -8.40 4.65
CA ARG A 54 -5.32 -7.80 5.98
C ARG A 54 -5.34 -6.26 5.94
N TYR A 55 -4.66 -5.63 4.99
CA TYR A 55 -4.63 -4.17 4.82
C TYR A 55 -5.58 -3.68 3.72
N PHE A 56 -5.73 -4.48 2.68
CA PHE A 56 -6.54 -4.20 1.51
C PHE A 56 -7.42 -5.43 1.22
N PRO A 57 -8.62 -5.51 1.81
CA PRO A 57 -9.55 -6.64 1.69
C PRO A 57 -9.76 -7.16 0.27
N SER A 58 -9.58 -6.33 -0.76
CA SER A 58 -9.61 -6.76 -2.16
C SER A 58 -8.55 -6.07 -3.02
N LYS A 59 -8.27 -6.64 -4.21
CA LYS A 59 -7.45 -5.98 -5.23
C LYS A 59 -8.05 -4.64 -5.66
N ALA A 60 -9.38 -4.56 -5.75
CA ALA A 60 -10.07 -3.32 -6.07
C ALA A 60 -9.80 -2.25 -5.01
N GLU A 61 -9.87 -2.59 -3.72
CA GLU A 61 -9.54 -1.66 -2.64
C GLU A 61 -8.07 -1.21 -2.65
N LEU A 62 -7.13 -2.13 -2.95
CA LEU A 62 -5.72 -1.74 -3.13
C LEU A 62 -5.56 -0.72 -4.27
N ILE A 63 -6.22 -0.95 -5.41
CA ILE A 63 -6.16 -0.05 -6.56
C ILE A 63 -6.83 1.30 -6.22
N SER A 64 -8.00 1.29 -5.61
CA SER A 64 -8.71 2.52 -5.20
C SER A 64 -7.85 3.36 -4.26
N GLU A 65 -7.17 2.74 -3.29
CA GLU A 65 -6.30 3.47 -2.38
C GLU A 65 -5.02 3.98 -3.04
N LEU A 66 -4.46 3.22 -3.98
CA LEU A 66 -3.34 3.68 -4.80
C LEU A 66 -3.72 4.92 -5.62
N ILE A 67 -4.89 4.90 -6.28
CA ILE A 67 -5.40 6.05 -7.05
C ILE A 67 -5.57 7.25 -6.12
N ALA A 68 -6.22 7.06 -4.96
CA ALA A 68 -6.42 8.13 -4.00
C ALA A 68 -5.09 8.70 -3.48
N GLU A 69 -4.05 7.89 -3.32
CA GLU A 69 -2.71 8.34 -2.95
C GLU A 69 -2.06 9.18 -4.05
N VAL A 70 -2.06 8.70 -5.29
CA VAL A 70 -1.52 9.43 -6.44
C VAL A 70 -2.23 10.77 -6.62
N SER A 71 -3.56 10.80 -6.58
CA SER A 71 -4.32 12.04 -6.71
C SER A 71 -4.04 13.04 -5.57
N ARG A 72 -3.80 12.56 -4.34
CA ARG A 72 -3.37 13.44 -3.24
C ARG A 72 -2.00 14.05 -3.50
N ASP A 73 -1.05 13.27 -4.03
CA ASP A 73 0.29 13.74 -4.36
C ASP A 73 0.24 14.82 -5.47
N GLU A 74 -0.57 14.59 -6.50
CA GLU A 74 -0.80 15.54 -7.60
C GLU A 74 -1.40 16.86 -7.10
N LEU A 75 -2.45 16.79 -6.27
CA LEU A 75 -3.06 17.98 -5.66
C LEU A 75 -2.08 18.75 -4.77
N ALA A 76 -1.23 18.03 -4.02
CA ALA A 76 -0.20 18.65 -3.19
C ALA A 76 0.92 19.29 -4.02
N ALA A 77 1.26 18.73 -5.19
CA ALA A 77 2.19 19.34 -6.12
C ALA A 77 1.63 20.64 -6.72
N ILE A 78 0.35 20.64 -7.15
CA ILE A 78 -0.33 21.84 -7.68
C ILE A 78 -0.35 22.98 -6.66
N ARG A 79 -0.63 22.68 -5.37
CA ARG A 79 -0.67 23.70 -4.31
C ARG A 79 0.69 24.34 -3.99
N ARG A 80 1.80 23.70 -4.39
CA ARG A 80 3.16 24.17 -4.11
C ARG A 80 3.76 24.97 -5.28
N ALA A 81 3.15 24.91 -6.45
CA ALA A 81 3.53 25.69 -7.63
C ALA A 81 2.97 27.12 -7.52
#